data_AF-A0A1S4D109-F1
#
_entry.id   AF-A0A1S4D109-F1
#
_cell.length_a   1.000
_cell.length_b   1.000
_cell.length_c   1.000
_cell.angle_alpha   90.00
_cell.angle_beta   90.00
_cell.angle_gamma   90.00
#
_symmetry.space_group_name_H-M   'P 1'
#
loop_
_entity.id
_entity.type
_entity.pdbx_description
1 polymer ?
#
loop_
_entity_poly.entity_id
_entity_poly.type
_entity_poly.pdbx_seq_one_letter_code
_entity_poly.pdbx_strand_id
1 'polypeptide(L)'
;MLTEFFVMNRTDKDAMQMLLLYKEFSEYFVWSPKEKMWTRRKQRTVIGRVVTCHPKKGERYYLRLLLMNVRGPKSYQDLRKVDGKCCSTFREAAEKRGLLHCDNNLVECISEATNYQMPYSLRRLQATLLVYCNPANPTELWKQFEDSMSEDFKILPSMNAKDIRFMALNHINDILHLMGHDINEYNLIPEKIKPSVVARETNDCQFERNIIVREEDLLLERKLNTEQRKAYDTILNRIFSNKSGAFFIDGPGGTGKFFLYRALLAAVRSKGFVSLATASSGVTASILPGGRTAHSRFKFPIDIDEQYSCNISKQRALATLIRDAKLIVWDEVSMAKKKVIETFDILIKDLMDTNALSGGKVVVFGGWLEVLHSRRNNSNVVAENTLHTDSFVKNQKELELYYNTRLLIRRFCNFVDSCLSKSGLQTKAGKDLKRSTYLCDVADHNS
;
A
#
# COMPACT_ATOMS: atom_id res chain seq x y z
N MET A 1 11.57 7.08 40.81
CA MET A 1 10.11 7.13 40.95
C MET A 1 9.52 5.75 41.27
N LEU A 2 9.60 4.75 40.38
CA LEU A 2 9.03 3.41 40.65
C LEU A 2 9.77 2.62 41.76
N THR A 3 11.09 2.65 41.77
CA THR A 3 11.89 2.02 42.85
C THR A 3 11.57 2.62 44.21
N GLU A 4 11.40 3.94 44.26
CA GLU A 4 11.05 4.66 45.48
C GLU A 4 9.62 4.38 45.94
N PHE A 5 8.69 4.15 45.01
CA PHE A 5 7.34 3.67 45.36
C PHE A 5 7.40 2.34 46.12
N PHE A 6 8.29 1.43 45.71
CA PHE A 6 8.50 0.18 46.45
C PHE A 6 9.12 0.40 47.83
N VAL A 7 9.99 1.40 47.98
CA VAL A 7 10.58 1.79 49.28
C VAL A 7 9.48 2.34 50.19
N MET A 8 8.64 3.25 49.71
CA MET A 8 7.52 3.80 50.47
C MET A 8 6.58 2.71 50.98
N ASN A 9 6.24 1.71 50.15
CA ASN A 9 5.43 0.56 50.56
C ASN A 9 6.10 -0.35 51.61
N ARG A 10 7.39 -0.13 51.94
CA ARG A 10 8.11 -0.81 53.03
C ARG A 10 8.30 0.06 54.27
N THR A 11 8.46 1.36 54.11
CA THR A 11 8.97 2.25 55.17
C THR A 11 7.94 3.25 55.67
N ASP A 12 6.99 3.67 54.82
CA ASP A 12 6.01 4.69 55.17
C ASP A 12 4.72 4.05 55.69
N LYS A 13 4.30 4.43 56.89
CA LYS A 13 3.14 3.82 57.59
C LYS A 13 1.83 4.01 56.82
N ASP A 14 1.65 5.19 56.21
CA ASP A 14 0.43 5.49 55.45
C ASP A 14 0.38 4.65 54.17
N ALA A 15 1.49 4.58 53.42
CA ALA A 15 1.59 3.76 52.22
C ALA A 15 1.39 2.26 52.50
N MET A 16 1.94 1.76 53.61
CA MET A 16 1.77 0.38 54.05
C MET A 16 0.32 0.04 54.42
N GLN A 17 -0.41 0.97 55.03
CA GLN A 17 -1.80 0.76 55.43
C GLN A 17 -2.77 0.86 54.25
N MET A 18 -2.51 1.76 53.30
CA MET A 18 -3.42 2.04 52.20
C MET A 18 -3.35 1.02 51.05
N LEU A 19 -2.25 0.26 50.92
CA LEU A 19 -2.06 -0.77 49.87
C LEU A 19 -2.47 -0.27 48.47
N LEU A 20 -1.91 0.88 48.08
CA LEU A 20 -2.31 1.58 46.86
C LEU A 20 -1.79 0.89 45.60
N LEU A 21 -2.56 1.01 44.51
CA LEU A 21 -2.05 0.74 43.17
C LEU A 21 -1.08 1.86 42.74
N TYR A 22 -0.18 1.58 41.81
CA TYR A 22 0.76 2.61 41.33
C TYR A 22 0.06 3.82 40.70
N LYS A 23 -1.10 3.62 40.06
CA LYS A 23 -1.93 4.71 39.50
C LYS A 23 -2.61 5.58 40.56
N GLU A 24 -2.94 4.98 41.71
CA GLU A 24 -3.61 5.64 42.85
C GLU A 24 -2.56 6.37 43.71
N PHE A 25 -1.29 5.95 43.66
CA PHE A 25 -0.24 6.49 44.52
C PHE A 25 -0.06 8.00 44.41
N SER A 26 -0.21 8.57 43.21
CA SER A 26 -0.07 10.02 43.00
C SER A 26 -1.23 10.85 43.57
N GLU A 27 -2.36 10.22 43.92
CA GLU A 27 -3.48 10.89 44.60
C GLU A 27 -3.08 11.27 46.04
N TYR A 28 -2.26 10.43 46.69
CA TYR A 28 -1.86 10.59 48.09
C TYR A 28 -0.42 11.09 48.27
N PHE A 29 0.45 10.86 47.29
CA PHE A 29 1.86 11.22 47.33
C PHE A 29 2.29 12.07 46.13
N VAL A 30 3.26 12.96 46.34
CA VAL A 30 3.85 13.83 45.32
C VAL A 30 5.33 13.47 45.16
N TRP A 31 5.77 13.31 43.92
CA TRP A 31 7.18 13.10 43.62
C TRP A 31 7.95 14.42 43.73
N SER A 32 8.99 14.46 44.56
CA SER A 32 9.95 15.55 44.63
C SER A 32 11.15 15.25 43.73
N PRO A 33 11.34 15.94 42.59
CA PRO A 33 12.47 15.70 41.71
C PRO A 33 13.83 16.01 42.35
N LYS A 34 13.87 16.98 43.27
CA LYS A 34 15.08 17.42 43.97
C LYS A 34 15.58 16.34 44.93
N GLU A 35 14.69 15.85 45.78
CA GLU A 35 15.01 14.84 46.80
C GLU A 35 14.91 13.40 46.27
N LYS A 36 14.44 13.22 45.02
CA LYS A 36 14.15 11.91 44.40
C LYS A 36 13.28 11.01 45.29
N MET A 37 12.37 11.61 46.04
CA MET A 37 11.51 10.90 47.00
C MET A 37 10.03 11.23 46.81
N TRP A 38 9.17 10.35 47.32
CA TRP A 38 7.75 10.61 47.44
C TRP A 38 7.44 11.25 48.79
N THR A 39 6.62 12.30 48.80
CA THR A 39 6.17 12.94 50.03
C THR A 39 4.65 13.00 50.08
N ARG A 40 4.07 13.02 51.29
CA ARG A 40 2.61 13.06 51.45
C ARG A 40 2.04 14.34 50.84
N ARG A 41 1.02 14.17 50.00
CA ARG A 41 0.34 15.26 49.34
C ARG A 41 -0.48 16.06 50.35
N LYS A 42 -0.33 17.39 50.31
CA LYS A 42 -1.06 18.32 51.20
C LYS A 42 -2.23 19.04 50.51
N GLN A 43 -2.23 19.13 49.18
CA GLN A 43 -3.21 19.91 48.41
C GLN A 43 -3.53 19.27 47.04
N ARG A 44 -4.78 19.45 46.60
CA ARG A 44 -5.39 19.02 45.31
C ARG A 44 -5.48 17.50 45.13
N THR A 45 -6.52 17.02 44.47
CA THR A 45 -6.62 15.62 44.02
C THR A 45 -6.08 15.51 42.60
N VAL A 46 -5.26 14.48 42.33
CA VAL A 46 -4.63 14.28 41.01
C VAL A 46 -4.70 12.81 40.64
N ILE A 47 -5.30 12.51 39.50
CA ILE A 47 -5.35 11.15 38.94
C ILE A 47 -4.01 10.82 38.27
N GLY A 48 -3.37 9.75 38.72
CA GLY A 48 -2.09 9.28 38.17
C GLY A 48 -2.24 8.65 36.79
N ARG A 49 -1.45 9.10 35.83
CA ARG A 49 -1.35 8.46 34.51
C ARG A 49 -0.07 7.63 34.43
N VAL A 50 -0.23 6.32 34.22
CA VAL A 50 0.89 5.42 33.93
C VAL A 50 1.12 5.41 32.41
N VAL A 51 2.38 5.59 31.99
CA VAL A 51 2.79 5.62 30.58
C VAL A 51 2.17 4.47 29.80
N THR A 52 1.50 4.78 28.69
CA THR A 52 0.91 3.77 27.80
C THR A 52 2.01 2.94 27.16
N CYS A 53 1.82 1.61 27.17
CA CYS A 53 2.76 0.67 26.60
C CYS A 53 2.00 -0.28 25.68
N HIS A 54 2.49 -0.46 24.46
CA HIS A 54 1.90 -1.38 23.49
C HIS A 54 2.30 -2.84 23.83
N PRO A 55 1.40 -3.85 23.66
CA PRO A 55 1.72 -5.26 23.93
C PRO A 55 3.03 -5.76 23.31
N LYS A 56 3.35 -5.31 22.09
CA LYS A 56 4.63 -5.57 21.39
C LYS A 56 5.92 -5.15 22.16
N LYS A 57 5.82 -4.37 23.23
CA LYS A 57 6.96 -4.02 24.10
C LYS A 57 7.26 -5.09 25.17
N GLY A 58 6.63 -6.26 25.11
CA GLY A 58 6.96 -7.45 25.88
C GLY A 58 6.89 -7.23 27.39
N GLU A 59 7.95 -7.60 28.13
CA GLU A 59 8.03 -7.50 29.60
C GLU A 59 7.66 -6.12 30.16
N ARG A 60 7.87 -5.03 29.40
CA ARG A 60 7.48 -3.68 29.83
C ARG A 60 5.95 -3.50 29.86
N TYR A 61 5.23 -4.15 28.95
CA TYR A 61 3.77 -4.15 28.95
C TYR A 61 3.23 -4.93 30.14
N TYR A 62 3.76 -6.14 30.40
CA TYR A 62 3.33 -6.98 31.52
C TYR A 62 3.65 -6.35 32.88
N LEU A 63 4.81 -5.70 33.02
CA LEU A 63 5.14 -4.91 34.21
C LEU A 63 4.11 -3.81 34.47
N ARG A 64 3.73 -3.05 33.42
CA ARG A 64 2.69 -2.02 33.54
C ARG A 64 1.35 -2.64 33.98
N LEU A 65 0.98 -3.76 33.37
CA LEU A 65 -0.26 -4.47 33.67
C LEU A 65 -0.31 -4.91 35.15
N LEU A 66 0.80 -5.43 35.67
CA LEU A 66 0.92 -5.78 37.08
C LEU A 66 0.87 -4.54 37.98
N LEU A 67 1.56 -3.44 37.64
CA LEU A 67 1.49 -2.19 38.41
C LEU A 67 0.09 -1.57 38.49
N MET A 68 -0.77 -1.88 37.51
CA MET A 68 -2.16 -1.44 37.48
C MET A 68 -3.11 -2.33 38.29
N ASN A 69 -2.69 -3.54 38.69
CA ASN A 69 -3.56 -4.53 39.31
C ASN A 69 -3.03 -5.09 40.65
N VAL A 70 -1.73 -4.93 40.96
CA VAL A 70 -1.11 -5.40 42.22
C VAL A 70 -1.02 -4.24 43.21
N ARG A 71 -1.65 -4.42 44.36
CA ARG A 71 -1.74 -3.44 45.46
C ARG A 71 -0.52 -3.52 46.38
N GLY A 72 0.06 -2.37 46.72
CA GLY A 72 1.16 -2.23 47.68
C GLY A 72 2.42 -3.09 47.43
N PRO A 73 2.87 -3.31 46.18
CA PRO A 73 4.05 -4.15 45.94
C PRO A 73 5.30 -3.55 46.58
N LYS A 74 6.11 -4.40 47.22
CA LYS A 74 7.34 -3.98 47.92
C LYS A 74 8.59 -4.15 47.07
N SER A 75 8.54 -4.86 45.94
CA SER A 75 9.68 -5.00 45.03
C SER A 75 9.23 -5.54 43.66
N TYR A 76 10.15 -5.58 42.70
CA TYR A 76 9.94 -6.28 41.44
C TYR A 76 9.71 -7.80 41.61
N GLN A 77 10.30 -8.41 42.64
CA GLN A 77 10.04 -9.82 42.96
C GLN A 77 8.63 -10.02 43.50
N ASP A 78 8.15 -9.06 44.30
CA ASP A 78 6.81 -9.07 44.88
C ASP A 78 5.73 -8.96 43.79
N LEU A 79 5.97 -8.14 42.76
CA LEU A 79 5.11 -8.08 41.57
C LEU A 79 5.00 -9.42 40.82
N ARG A 80 6.07 -10.22 40.84
CA ARG A 80 6.09 -11.56 40.21
C ARG A 80 5.53 -12.66 41.10
N LYS A 81 5.17 -12.35 42.34
CA LYS A 81 4.66 -13.32 43.29
C LYS A 81 3.14 -13.51 43.10
N VAL A 82 2.73 -14.75 42.87
CA VAL A 82 1.34 -15.18 42.75
C VAL A 82 1.17 -16.41 43.63
N ASP A 83 0.20 -16.39 44.55
CA ASP A 83 -0.09 -17.49 45.49
C ASP A 83 1.14 -18.06 46.22
N GLY A 84 2.02 -17.16 46.69
CA GLY A 84 3.22 -17.56 47.43
C GLY A 84 4.43 -17.95 46.56
N LYS A 85 4.25 -18.20 45.26
CA LYS A 85 5.33 -18.60 44.33
C LYS A 85 5.81 -17.43 43.49
N CYS A 86 7.13 -17.30 43.33
CA CYS A 86 7.73 -16.26 42.48
C CYS A 86 7.84 -16.78 41.04
N CYS A 87 7.22 -16.06 40.09
CA CYS A 87 7.29 -16.38 38.67
C CYS A 87 8.62 -15.89 38.06
N SER A 88 9.04 -16.51 36.96
CA SER A 88 10.28 -16.19 36.26
C SER A 88 10.20 -14.81 35.58
N THR A 89 9.05 -14.50 34.97
CA THR A 89 8.80 -13.29 34.17
C THR A 89 7.57 -12.51 34.67
N PHE A 90 7.45 -11.25 34.25
CA PHE A 90 6.24 -10.47 34.52
C PHE A 90 5.04 -10.99 33.72
N ARG A 91 5.29 -11.53 32.53
CA ARG A 91 4.26 -12.20 31.73
C ARG A 91 3.61 -13.36 32.47
N GLU A 92 4.41 -14.31 32.95
CA GLU A 92 3.92 -15.49 33.67
C GLU A 92 3.10 -15.10 34.92
N ALA A 93 3.53 -14.07 35.65
CA ALA A 93 2.79 -13.54 36.78
C ALA A 93 1.45 -12.88 36.38
N ALA A 94 1.40 -12.20 35.23
CA ALA A 94 0.17 -11.63 34.70
C ALA A 94 -0.81 -12.71 34.20
N GLU A 95 -0.30 -13.78 33.58
CA GLU A 95 -1.07 -14.96 33.15
C GLU A 95 -1.70 -15.66 34.36
N LYS A 96 -0.92 -16.01 35.39
CA LYS A 96 -1.46 -16.67 36.60
C LYS A 96 -2.47 -15.82 37.37
N ARG A 97 -2.39 -14.49 37.25
CA ARG A 97 -3.38 -13.56 37.84
C ARG A 97 -4.63 -13.37 36.98
N GLY A 98 -4.75 -14.04 35.83
CA GLY A 98 -5.88 -13.90 34.90
C GLY A 98 -5.96 -12.53 34.24
N LEU A 99 -4.86 -11.77 34.19
CA LEU A 99 -4.83 -10.41 33.62
C LEU A 99 -4.61 -10.42 32.11
N LEU A 100 -4.20 -11.56 31.55
CA LEU A 100 -4.15 -11.79 30.11
C LEU A 100 -5.35 -12.64 29.70
N HIS A 101 -5.96 -12.30 28.57
CA HIS A 101 -6.92 -13.19 27.93
C HIS A 101 -6.20 -14.51 27.59
N CYS A 102 -6.69 -15.61 28.15
CA CYS A 102 -6.17 -16.94 27.86
C CYS A 102 -6.44 -17.29 26.39
N ASP A 103 -5.53 -18.06 25.78
CA ASP A 103 -5.70 -18.59 24.42
C ASP A 103 -6.95 -19.47 24.27
N ASN A 104 -7.65 -19.85 25.36
CA ASN A 104 -8.93 -20.56 25.31
C ASN A 104 -9.93 -19.90 24.36
N ASN A 105 -10.05 -18.58 24.34
CA ASN A 105 -10.98 -17.90 23.44
C ASN A 105 -10.56 -18.06 21.97
N LEU A 106 -9.25 -18.19 21.69
CA LEU A 106 -8.72 -18.41 20.34
C LEU A 106 -8.92 -19.86 19.92
N VAL A 107 -8.69 -20.80 20.84
CA VAL A 107 -8.94 -22.23 20.64
C VAL A 107 -10.43 -22.48 20.39
N GLU A 108 -11.31 -21.93 21.22
CA GLU A 108 -12.77 -22.01 21.02
C GLU A 108 -13.19 -21.40 19.69
N CYS A 109 -12.63 -20.25 19.30
CA CYS A 109 -12.91 -19.61 18.02
C CYS A 109 -12.54 -20.49 16.81
N ILE A 110 -11.34 -21.07 16.79
CA ILE A 110 -10.94 -21.97 15.69
C ILE A 110 -11.72 -23.29 15.77
N SER A 111 -11.98 -23.81 16.97
CA SER A 111 -12.77 -25.02 17.17
C SER A 111 -14.19 -24.85 16.65
N GLU A 112 -14.84 -23.71 16.89
CA GLU A 112 -16.15 -23.39 16.34
C GLU A 112 -16.09 -23.30 14.82
N ALA A 113 -15.11 -22.56 14.29
CA ALA A 113 -14.91 -22.39 12.84
C ALA A 113 -14.68 -23.72 12.12
N THR A 114 -14.01 -24.68 12.76
CA THR A 114 -13.72 -26.01 12.19
C THR A 114 -15.01 -26.77 11.85
N ASN A 115 -16.13 -26.49 12.52
CA ASN A 115 -17.40 -27.16 12.26
C ASN A 115 -18.07 -26.75 10.94
N TYR A 116 -17.70 -25.59 10.35
CA TYR A 116 -18.42 -25.04 9.18
C TYR A 116 -17.54 -24.32 8.14
N GLN A 117 -16.24 -24.16 8.38
CA GLN A 117 -15.32 -23.49 7.46
C GLN A 117 -14.43 -24.47 6.70
N MET A 118 -14.11 -24.11 5.45
CA MET A 118 -13.14 -24.85 4.64
C MET A 118 -11.70 -24.64 5.15
N PRO A 119 -10.77 -25.58 4.92
CA PRO A 119 -9.37 -25.49 5.38
C PRO A 119 -8.66 -24.18 4.99
N TYR A 120 -8.92 -23.65 3.79
CA TYR A 120 -8.44 -22.32 3.36
C TYR A 120 -8.85 -21.21 4.32
N SER A 121 -10.13 -21.17 4.72
CA SER A 121 -10.67 -20.17 5.64
C SER A 121 -10.05 -20.31 7.03
N LEU A 122 -9.80 -21.55 7.49
CA LEU A 122 -9.12 -21.81 8.76
C LEU A 122 -7.67 -21.30 8.74
N ARG A 123 -6.92 -21.52 7.65
CA ARG A 123 -5.57 -20.97 7.49
C ARG A 123 -5.56 -19.43 7.50
N ARG A 124 -6.57 -18.79 6.90
CA ARG A 124 -6.74 -17.32 6.94
C ARG A 124 -7.09 -16.82 8.33
N LEU A 125 -7.97 -17.53 9.05
CA LEU A 125 -8.29 -17.23 10.45
C LEU A 125 -7.04 -17.33 11.33
N GLN A 126 -6.26 -18.41 11.20
CA GLN A 126 -5.00 -18.59 11.93
C GLN A 126 -4.05 -17.40 11.71
N ALA A 127 -3.82 -17.00 10.46
CA ALA A 127 -2.96 -15.86 10.16
C ALA A 127 -3.48 -14.55 10.76
N THR A 128 -4.81 -14.35 10.77
CA THR A 128 -5.47 -13.17 11.38
C THR A 128 -5.26 -13.16 12.89
N LEU A 129 -5.46 -14.30 13.57
CA LEU A 129 -5.27 -14.41 15.01
C LEU A 129 -3.80 -14.18 15.40
N LEU A 130 -2.85 -14.70 14.60
CA LEU A 130 -1.42 -14.44 14.82
C LEU A 130 -1.08 -12.94 14.79
N VAL A 131 -1.61 -12.21 13.81
CA VAL A 131 -1.32 -10.77 13.64
C VAL A 131 -2.00 -9.91 14.69
N TYR A 132 -3.30 -10.13 14.94
CA TYR A 132 -4.12 -9.20 15.71
C TYR A 132 -4.36 -9.61 17.16
N CYS A 133 -4.33 -10.91 17.46
CA CYS A 133 -4.62 -11.41 18.80
C CYS A 133 -3.33 -11.73 19.59
N ASN A 134 -2.19 -11.88 18.91
CA ASN A 134 -0.89 -12.18 19.51
C ASN A 134 -0.98 -13.35 20.51
N PRO A 135 -1.27 -14.58 20.03
CA PRO A 135 -1.51 -15.74 20.88
C PRO A 135 -0.34 -16.01 21.82
N ALA A 136 -0.64 -16.46 23.02
CA ALA A 136 0.37 -16.73 24.03
C ALA A 136 1.27 -17.89 23.63
N ASN A 137 0.70 -18.94 23.03
CA ASN A 137 1.40 -20.09 22.48
C ASN A 137 0.98 -20.40 21.01
N PRO A 138 1.56 -19.69 20.02
CA PRO A 138 1.25 -19.89 18.61
C PRO A 138 1.51 -21.33 18.12
N THR A 139 2.56 -21.98 18.66
CA THR A 139 2.98 -23.33 18.30
C THR A 139 1.93 -24.36 18.68
N GLU A 140 1.36 -24.25 19.89
CA GLU A 140 0.34 -25.18 20.36
C GLU A 140 -0.97 -25.00 19.60
N LEU A 141 -1.36 -23.75 19.34
CA LEU A 141 -2.53 -23.41 18.54
C LEU A 141 -2.43 -24.00 17.12
N TRP A 142 -1.26 -23.91 16.49
CA TRP A 142 -1.03 -24.56 15.19
C TRP A 142 -1.18 -26.08 15.28
N LYS A 143 -0.50 -26.74 16.22
CA LYS A 143 -0.52 -28.20 16.35
C LYS A 143 -1.93 -28.75 16.54
N GLN A 144 -2.76 -28.06 17.33
CA GLN A 144 -4.11 -28.50 17.64
C GLN A 144 -5.03 -28.55 16.41
N PHE A 145 -4.82 -27.64 15.45
CA PHE A 145 -5.69 -27.50 14.28
C PHE A 145 -4.98 -27.79 12.94
N GLU A 146 -3.74 -28.31 12.99
CA GLU A 146 -2.93 -28.65 11.81
C GLU A 146 -3.68 -29.59 10.86
N ASP A 147 -4.34 -30.61 11.41
CA ASP A 147 -5.07 -31.59 10.63
C ASP A 147 -6.26 -30.99 9.86
N SER A 148 -7.06 -30.15 10.53
CA SER A 148 -8.20 -29.45 9.91
C SER A 148 -7.74 -28.41 8.90
N MET A 149 -6.62 -27.74 9.16
CA MET A 149 -6.03 -26.75 8.26
C MET A 149 -5.31 -27.37 7.06
N SER A 150 -5.12 -28.69 7.02
CA SER A 150 -4.38 -29.35 5.94
C SER A 150 -5.22 -30.37 5.16
N GLU A 151 -6.52 -30.49 5.49
CA GLU A 151 -7.41 -31.51 4.95
C GLU A 151 -7.55 -31.48 3.43
N ASP A 152 -7.60 -30.28 2.83
CA ASP A 152 -7.70 -30.09 1.39
C ASP A 152 -6.47 -30.58 0.62
N PHE A 153 -5.29 -30.53 1.25
CA PHE A 153 -4.06 -31.06 0.66
C PHE A 153 -3.95 -32.59 0.78
N LYS A 154 -4.68 -33.22 1.70
CA LYS A 154 -4.71 -34.69 1.86
C LYS A 154 -5.39 -35.40 0.67
N ILE A 155 -6.20 -34.67 -0.11
CA ILE A 155 -6.93 -35.19 -1.27
C ILE A 155 -6.01 -35.36 -2.49
N LEU A 156 -4.84 -34.70 -2.50
CA LEU A 156 -3.89 -34.77 -3.60
C LEU A 156 -3.16 -36.13 -3.60
N PRO A 157 -3.19 -36.89 -4.71
CA PRO A 157 -2.51 -38.18 -4.78
C PRO A 157 -0.98 -38.00 -4.65
N SER A 158 -0.31 -38.94 -3.96
CA SER A 158 1.16 -39.06 -3.83
C SER A 158 1.91 -38.04 -2.94
N MET A 159 1.25 -37.42 -1.96
CA MET A 159 1.91 -36.48 -1.02
C MET A 159 2.20 -37.12 0.34
N ASN A 160 3.38 -36.87 0.91
CA ASN A 160 3.71 -37.31 2.28
C ASN A 160 3.13 -36.32 3.32
N ALA A 161 2.95 -36.78 4.56
CA ALA A 161 2.47 -35.94 5.66
C ALA A 161 3.32 -34.67 5.88
N LYS A 162 4.64 -34.75 5.67
CA LYS A 162 5.54 -33.59 5.75
C LYS A 162 5.27 -32.56 4.65
N ASP A 163 4.98 -33.01 3.43
CA ASP A 163 4.74 -32.13 2.29
C ASP A 163 3.39 -31.41 2.46
N ILE A 164 2.37 -32.12 2.93
CA ILE A 164 1.04 -31.58 3.27
C ILE A 164 1.15 -30.49 4.33
N ARG A 165 1.87 -30.77 5.42
CA ARG A 165 2.15 -29.79 6.48
C ARG A 165 2.86 -28.56 5.93
N PHE A 166 3.89 -28.76 5.10
CA PHE A 166 4.65 -27.67 4.51
C PHE A 166 3.81 -26.81 3.56
N MET A 167 2.88 -27.41 2.81
CA MET A 167 1.93 -26.67 1.96
C MET A 167 1.00 -25.78 2.79
N ALA A 168 0.40 -26.32 3.86
CA ALA A 168 -0.46 -25.54 4.74
C ALA A 168 0.27 -24.37 5.41
N LEU A 169 1.50 -24.61 5.88
CA LEU A 169 2.35 -23.58 6.48
C LEU A 169 2.80 -22.52 5.46
N ASN A 170 3.17 -22.91 4.24
CA ASN A 170 3.47 -21.94 3.18
C ASN A 170 2.26 -21.07 2.86
N HIS A 171 1.07 -21.66 2.79
CA HIS A 171 -0.14 -20.90 2.51
C HIS A 171 -0.47 -19.90 3.64
N ILE A 172 -0.21 -20.26 4.90
CA ILE A 172 -0.29 -19.31 6.02
C ILE A 172 0.77 -18.22 5.88
N ASN A 173 2.00 -18.57 5.50
CA ASN A 173 3.07 -17.61 5.27
C ASN A 173 2.72 -16.60 4.15
N ASP A 174 2.10 -17.06 3.06
CA ASP A 174 1.64 -16.22 1.97
C ASP A 174 0.61 -15.20 2.47
N ILE A 175 -0.34 -15.63 3.29
CA ILE A 175 -1.35 -14.76 3.91
C ILE A 175 -0.71 -13.77 4.89
N LEU A 176 0.26 -14.20 5.70
CA LEU A 176 1.00 -13.32 6.60
C LEU A 176 1.80 -12.26 5.85
N HIS A 177 2.43 -12.62 4.73
CA HIS A 177 3.14 -11.67 3.88
C HIS A 177 2.22 -10.60 3.28
N LEU A 178 0.96 -10.94 2.96
CA LEU A 178 -0.05 -9.94 2.56
C LEU A 178 -0.34 -8.95 3.70
N MET A 179 -0.20 -9.35 4.96
CA MET A 179 -0.36 -8.51 6.14
C MET A 179 0.97 -7.84 6.59
N GLY A 180 2.06 -8.05 5.85
CA GLY A 180 3.37 -7.45 6.16
C GLY A 180 4.17 -8.18 7.24
N HIS A 181 3.84 -9.44 7.52
CA HIS A 181 4.50 -10.30 8.50
C HIS A 181 5.15 -11.52 7.84
N ASP A 182 6.05 -12.19 8.55
CA ASP A 182 6.69 -13.45 8.14
C ASP A 182 6.33 -14.56 9.15
N ILE A 183 6.01 -15.76 8.67
CA ILE A 183 5.62 -16.88 9.53
C ILE A 183 6.71 -17.26 10.55
N ASN A 184 7.97 -17.04 10.20
CA ASN A 184 9.11 -17.33 11.07
C ASN A 184 9.17 -16.37 12.28
N GLU A 185 8.44 -15.25 12.28
CA GLU A 185 8.29 -14.36 13.46
C GLU A 185 7.52 -15.03 14.60
N TYR A 186 6.63 -15.97 14.27
CA TYR A 186 5.70 -16.60 15.21
C TYR A 186 6.18 -17.95 15.74
N ASN A 187 7.29 -18.48 15.23
CA ASN A 187 7.90 -19.75 15.66
C ASN A 187 6.88 -20.91 15.75
N LEU A 188 5.98 -21.03 14.78
CA LEU A 188 4.98 -22.11 14.73
C LEU A 188 5.64 -23.50 14.66
N ILE A 189 6.80 -23.58 13.99
CA ILE A 189 7.62 -24.77 13.88
C ILE A 189 9.11 -24.42 14.04
N PRO A 190 9.96 -25.37 14.46
CA PRO A 190 11.39 -25.14 14.63
C PRO A 190 12.15 -24.97 13.30
N GLU A 191 11.60 -25.45 12.18
CA GLU A 191 12.21 -25.33 10.85
C GLU A 191 11.86 -23.98 10.21
N LYS A 192 12.84 -23.34 9.56
CA LYS A 192 12.59 -22.09 8.84
C LYS A 192 11.86 -22.37 7.54
N ILE A 193 10.70 -21.75 7.38
CA ILE A 193 9.93 -21.83 6.14
C ILE A 193 10.53 -20.82 5.17
N LYS A 194 11.05 -21.31 4.05
CA LYS A 194 11.50 -20.46 2.94
C LYS A 194 10.26 -20.02 2.15
N PRO A 195 10.12 -18.73 1.80
CA PRO A 195 9.04 -18.29 0.93
C PRO A 195 9.04 -19.13 -0.36
N SER A 196 7.89 -19.67 -0.74
CA SER A 196 7.79 -20.38 -2.02
C SER A 196 8.07 -19.41 -3.19
N VAL A 197 8.51 -19.93 -4.33
CA VAL A 197 8.68 -19.10 -5.55
C VAL A 197 7.35 -18.47 -5.96
N VAL A 198 6.23 -19.11 -5.61
CA VAL A 198 4.86 -18.62 -5.80
C VAL A 198 4.49 -17.51 -4.79
N ALA A 199 5.04 -17.55 -3.57
CA ALA A 199 4.90 -16.50 -2.53
C ALA A 199 5.55 -15.17 -2.93
N ARG A 200 6.48 -15.19 -3.90
CA ARG A 200 7.04 -13.97 -4.51
C ARG A 200 6.08 -13.34 -5.51
N GLU A 201 4.90 -13.90 -5.75
CA GLU A 201 3.83 -13.26 -6.52
C GLU A 201 2.65 -13.03 -5.60
N THR A 202 2.42 -11.78 -5.22
CA THR A 202 1.16 -11.42 -4.56
C THR A 202 0.00 -11.78 -5.50
N ASN A 203 -1.19 -12.14 -4.98
CA ASN A 203 -2.41 -12.34 -5.78
C ASN A 203 -2.63 -11.18 -6.78
N ASP A 204 -2.26 -9.97 -6.38
CA ASP A 204 -2.21 -8.78 -7.22
C ASP A 204 -1.34 -8.93 -8.47
N CYS A 205 -0.13 -9.49 -8.35
CA CYS A 205 0.77 -9.68 -9.50
C CYS A 205 0.27 -10.77 -10.44
N GLN A 206 -0.28 -11.86 -9.90
CA GLN A 206 -0.89 -12.93 -10.70
C GLN A 206 -2.11 -12.42 -11.47
N PHE A 207 -2.98 -11.65 -10.81
CA PHE A 207 -4.13 -11.01 -11.45
C PHE A 207 -3.70 -10.14 -12.64
N GLU A 208 -2.62 -9.37 -12.50
CA GLU A 208 -2.13 -8.46 -13.53
C GLU A 208 -1.52 -9.17 -14.74
N ARG A 209 -0.88 -10.33 -14.51
CA ARG A 209 -0.34 -11.16 -15.60
C ARG A 209 -1.44 -11.95 -16.32
N ASN A 210 -2.53 -12.28 -15.62
CA ASN A 210 -3.64 -13.08 -16.13
C ASN A 210 -4.86 -12.23 -16.52
N ILE A 211 -4.68 -10.95 -16.85
CA ILE A 211 -5.78 -10.11 -17.33
C ILE A 211 -6.25 -10.65 -18.68
N ILE A 212 -7.47 -11.17 -18.71
CA ILE A 212 -8.13 -11.64 -19.93
C ILE A 212 -8.38 -10.44 -20.83
N VAL A 213 -7.81 -10.48 -22.04
CA VAL A 213 -8.08 -9.49 -23.08
C VAL A 213 -9.45 -9.79 -23.68
N ARG A 214 -10.35 -8.81 -23.66
CA ARG A 214 -11.68 -8.95 -24.28
C ARG A 214 -11.53 -8.83 -25.79
N GLU A 215 -12.25 -9.65 -26.55
CA GLU A 215 -12.30 -9.56 -28.02
C GLU A 215 -12.70 -8.15 -28.50
N GLU A 216 -13.62 -7.50 -27.79
CA GLU A 216 -14.01 -6.12 -28.05
C GLU A 216 -12.84 -5.13 -28.02
N ASP A 217 -11.88 -5.34 -27.11
CA ASP A 217 -10.70 -4.49 -26.96
C ASP A 217 -9.70 -4.67 -28.12
N LEU A 218 -9.61 -5.89 -28.68
CA LEU A 218 -8.80 -6.18 -29.87
C LEU A 218 -9.37 -5.49 -31.11
N LEU A 219 -10.70 -5.41 -31.22
CA LEU A 219 -11.36 -4.75 -32.33
C LEU A 219 -11.24 -3.22 -32.30
N LEU A 220 -10.85 -2.62 -31.16
CA LEU A 220 -10.64 -1.17 -31.04
C LEU A 220 -9.56 -0.68 -32.00
N GLU A 221 -8.56 -1.52 -32.27
CA GLU A 221 -7.52 -1.24 -33.24
C GLU A 221 -8.15 -0.78 -34.56
N ARG A 222 -9.15 -1.49 -35.09
CA ARG A 222 -9.77 -1.17 -36.39
C ARG A 222 -10.57 0.14 -36.40
N LYS A 223 -10.91 0.66 -35.23
CA LYS A 223 -11.76 1.85 -35.04
C LYS A 223 -10.96 3.10 -34.66
N LEU A 224 -9.63 3.02 -34.58
CA LEU A 224 -8.79 4.18 -34.32
C LEU A 224 -8.87 5.18 -35.46
N ASN A 225 -9.03 6.46 -35.13
CA ASN A 225 -8.91 7.55 -36.11
C ASN A 225 -7.44 7.71 -36.56
N THR A 226 -7.20 8.54 -37.58
CA THR A 226 -5.87 8.71 -38.19
C THR A 226 -4.79 9.13 -37.19
N GLU A 227 -5.08 10.03 -36.26
CA GLU A 227 -4.09 10.52 -35.27
C GLU A 227 -3.84 9.48 -34.16
N GLN A 228 -4.89 8.84 -33.68
CA GLN A 228 -4.79 7.72 -32.74
C GLN A 228 -4.02 6.56 -33.37
N ARG A 229 -4.23 6.26 -34.65
CA ARG A 229 -3.50 5.24 -35.41
C ARG A 229 -2.01 5.55 -35.47
N LYS A 230 -1.65 6.78 -35.86
CA LYS A 230 -0.23 7.21 -35.90
C LYS A 230 0.44 7.04 -34.53
N ALA A 231 -0.24 7.43 -33.46
CA ALA A 231 0.27 7.26 -32.10
C ALA A 231 0.40 5.78 -31.72
N TYR A 232 -0.64 4.99 -32.00
CA TYR A 232 -0.68 3.55 -31.77
C TYR A 232 0.48 2.82 -32.47
N ASP A 233 0.65 3.03 -33.77
CA ASP A 233 1.69 2.38 -34.57
C ASP A 233 3.09 2.80 -34.11
N THR A 234 3.29 4.09 -33.81
CA THR A 234 4.57 4.62 -33.31
C THR A 234 4.96 3.94 -31.99
N ILE A 235 4.01 3.83 -31.06
CA ILE A 235 4.25 3.27 -29.73
C ILE A 235 4.45 1.75 -29.82
N LEU A 236 3.60 1.04 -30.56
CA LEU A 236 3.75 -0.42 -30.73
C LEU A 236 5.06 -0.78 -31.43
N ASN A 237 5.44 -0.05 -32.47
CA ASN A 237 6.73 -0.28 -33.14
C ASN A 237 7.89 -0.10 -32.17
N ARG A 238 7.82 0.89 -31.27
CA ARG A 238 8.83 1.09 -30.23
C ARG A 238 8.88 -0.08 -29.23
N ILE A 239 7.72 -0.53 -28.77
CA ILE A 239 7.57 -1.66 -27.83
C ILE A 239 8.15 -2.95 -28.43
N PHE A 240 7.76 -3.31 -29.65
CA PHE A 240 8.18 -4.57 -30.27
C PHE A 240 9.59 -4.53 -30.85
N SER A 241 10.13 -3.33 -31.11
CA SER A 241 11.57 -3.16 -31.41
C SER A 241 12.46 -3.26 -30.16
N ASN A 242 11.89 -3.50 -28.96
CA ASN A 242 12.59 -3.50 -27.67
C ASN A 242 13.46 -2.25 -27.44
N LYS A 243 12.96 -1.08 -27.89
CA LYS A 243 13.63 0.21 -27.65
C LYS A 243 12.90 0.95 -26.54
N SER A 244 13.64 1.61 -25.66
CA SER A 244 13.07 2.46 -24.61
C SER A 244 12.37 3.69 -25.18
N GLY A 245 11.34 4.23 -24.54
CA GLY A 245 10.71 5.45 -25.05
C GLY A 245 9.67 6.01 -24.09
N ALA A 246 9.72 7.32 -23.88
CA ALA A 246 8.69 8.05 -23.16
C ALA A 246 7.85 8.85 -24.16
N PHE A 247 6.53 8.65 -24.12
CA PHE A 247 5.57 9.31 -24.98
C PHE A 247 4.59 10.10 -24.13
N PHE A 248 4.20 11.28 -24.60
CA PHE A 248 3.14 12.07 -24.00
C PHE A 248 1.99 12.19 -24.99
N ILE A 249 0.82 11.65 -24.64
CA ILE A 249 -0.40 11.80 -25.42
C ILE A 249 -1.14 13.03 -24.91
N ASP A 250 -1.08 14.11 -25.68
CA ASP A 250 -1.86 15.31 -25.40
C ASP A 250 -3.19 15.26 -26.15
N GLY A 251 -4.25 15.75 -25.49
CA GLY A 251 -5.53 15.93 -26.14
C GLY A 251 -6.60 16.40 -25.16
N PRO A 252 -7.47 17.33 -25.53
CA PRO A 252 -8.59 17.74 -24.67
C PRO A 252 -9.56 16.59 -24.36
N GLY A 253 -10.45 16.82 -23.39
CA GLY A 253 -11.50 15.85 -23.04
C GLY A 253 -12.35 15.47 -24.25
N GLY A 254 -12.53 14.16 -24.48
CA GLY A 254 -13.33 13.64 -25.61
C GLY A 254 -12.53 13.25 -26.87
N THR A 255 -11.21 13.40 -26.88
CA THR A 255 -10.32 13.01 -27.99
C THR A 255 -10.02 11.50 -28.09
N GLY A 256 -10.62 10.69 -27.21
CA GLY A 256 -10.46 9.24 -27.23
C GLY A 256 -9.11 8.73 -26.71
N LYS A 257 -8.41 9.46 -25.85
CA LYS A 257 -7.17 8.99 -25.18
C LYS A 257 -7.34 7.62 -24.52
N PHE A 258 -8.41 7.44 -23.75
CA PHE A 258 -8.76 6.14 -23.15
C PHE A 258 -8.94 5.03 -24.18
N PHE A 259 -9.53 5.36 -25.32
CA PHE A 259 -9.75 4.42 -26.42
C PHE A 259 -8.41 3.94 -27.00
N LEU A 260 -7.47 4.87 -27.21
CA LEU A 260 -6.10 4.56 -27.61
C LEU A 260 -5.36 3.71 -26.56
N TYR A 261 -5.46 4.04 -25.27
CA TYR A 261 -4.81 3.27 -24.21
C TYR A 261 -5.34 1.84 -24.12
N ARG A 262 -6.66 1.65 -24.23
CA ARG A 262 -7.27 0.32 -24.26
C ARG A 262 -6.75 -0.51 -25.42
N ALA A 263 -6.69 0.05 -26.63
CA ALA A 263 -6.14 -0.64 -27.79
C ALA A 263 -4.66 -1.03 -27.59
N LEU A 264 -3.83 -0.12 -27.05
CA LEU A 264 -2.42 -0.41 -26.77
C LEU A 264 -2.24 -1.52 -25.73
N LEU A 265 -2.98 -1.44 -24.61
CA LEU A 265 -2.92 -2.43 -23.54
C LEU A 265 -3.35 -3.81 -24.05
N ALA A 266 -4.43 -3.87 -24.84
CA ALA A 266 -4.94 -5.11 -25.42
C ALA A 266 -3.94 -5.74 -26.40
N ALA A 267 -3.33 -4.95 -27.28
CA ALA A 267 -2.36 -5.44 -28.27
C ALA A 267 -1.07 -5.98 -27.65
N VAL A 268 -0.63 -5.42 -26.52
CA VAL A 268 0.54 -5.93 -25.78
C VAL A 268 0.18 -7.21 -25.01
N ARG A 269 -0.97 -7.24 -24.34
CA ARG A 269 -1.42 -8.39 -23.53
C ARG A 269 -1.80 -9.60 -24.37
N SER A 270 -2.39 -9.40 -25.55
CA SER A 270 -2.74 -10.50 -26.46
C SER A 270 -1.53 -11.27 -26.99
N LYS A 271 -0.35 -10.64 -26.96
CA LYS A 271 0.93 -11.28 -27.28
C LYS A 271 1.63 -11.89 -26.07
N GLY A 272 0.94 -11.99 -24.93
CA GLY A 272 1.46 -12.58 -23.68
C GLY A 272 2.43 -11.70 -22.90
N PHE A 273 2.56 -10.41 -23.25
CA PHE A 273 3.42 -9.49 -22.51
C PHE A 273 2.67 -8.74 -21.42
N VAL A 274 3.37 -8.40 -20.34
CA VAL A 274 2.82 -7.60 -19.24
C VAL A 274 2.71 -6.13 -19.67
N SER A 275 1.52 -5.54 -19.51
CA SER A 275 1.30 -4.10 -19.66
C SER A 275 0.53 -3.55 -18.45
N LEU A 276 1.05 -2.46 -17.88
CA LEU A 276 0.52 -1.87 -16.65
C LEU A 276 -0.31 -0.63 -16.99
N ALA A 277 -1.57 -0.64 -16.56
CA ALA A 277 -2.45 0.50 -16.65
C ALA A 277 -2.44 1.26 -15.31
N THR A 278 -2.09 2.53 -15.35
CA THR A 278 -2.06 3.40 -14.18
C THR A 278 -2.73 4.73 -14.46
N ALA A 279 -3.28 5.35 -13.41
CA ALA A 279 -3.83 6.70 -13.47
C ALA A 279 -3.61 7.46 -12.15
N SER A 280 -3.70 8.78 -12.17
CA SER A 280 -3.60 9.58 -10.95
C SER A 280 -4.85 9.45 -10.05
N SER A 281 -6.05 9.33 -10.65
CA SER A 281 -7.33 9.15 -9.94
C SER A 281 -7.82 7.70 -9.95
N GLY A 282 -8.51 7.28 -8.88
CA GLY A 282 -9.11 5.95 -8.77
C GLY A 282 -10.25 5.71 -9.77
N VAL A 283 -11.03 6.76 -10.06
CA VAL A 283 -12.12 6.68 -11.05
C VAL A 283 -11.54 6.40 -12.43
N THR A 284 -10.52 7.14 -12.82
CA THR A 284 -9.79 6.99 -14.09
C THR A 284 -9.13 5.63 -14.21
N ALA A 285 -8.50 5.16 -13.12
CA ALA A 285 -7.90 3.83 -13.07
C ALA A 285 -8.94 2.72 -13.31
N SER A 286 -10.14 2.82 -12.72
CA SER A 286 -11.18 1.79 -12.85
C SER A 286 -11.72 1.58 -14.28
N ILE A 287 -11.54 2.58 -15.16
CA ILE A 287 -12.00 2.54 -16.55
C ILE A 287 -11.03 1.71 -17.42
N LEU A 288 -9.75 1.66 -17.08
CA LEU A 288 -8.75 0.90 -17.82
C LEU A 288 -8.75 -0.57 -17.35
N PRO A 289 -8.70 -1.57 -18.26
CA PRO A 289 -8.59 -2.97 -17.86
C PRO A 289 -7.36 -3.24 -16.99
N GLY A 290 -7.56 -3.67 -15.74
CA GLY A 290 -6.50 -3.84 -14.74
C GLY A 290 -5.87 -2.52 -14.27
N GLY A 291 -6.58 -1.40 -14.41
CA GLY A 291 -6.07 -0.11 -14.00
C GLY A 291 -5.99 0.03 -12.47
N ARG A 292 -4.89 0.65 -12.01
CA ARG A 292 -4.68 1.00 -10.60
C ARG A 292 -4.19 2.44 -10.47
N THR A 293 -4.38 3.05 -9.30
CA THR A 293 -3.79 4.39 -9.07
C THR A 293 -2.27 4.31 -9.05
N ALA A 294 -1.59 5.34 -9.56
CA ALA A 294 -0.13 5.40 -9.56
C ALA A 294 0.45 5.27 -8.14
N HIS A 295 -0.19 5.93 -7.17
CA HIS A 295 0.15 5.79 -5.74
C HIS A 295 0.08 4.34 -5.25
N SER A 296 -0.98 3.60 -5.57
CA SER A 296 -1.13 2.21 -5.13
C SER A 296 -0.20 1.24 -5.88
N ARG A 297 0.04 1.49 -7.18
CA ARG A 297 0.92 0.67 -8.03
C ARG A 297 2.38 0.81 -7.64
N PHE A 298 2.86 2.04 -7.48
CA PHE A 298 4.29 2.32 -7.24
C PHE A 298 4.60 2.61 -5.78
N LYS A 299 3.60 2.47 -4.89
CA LYS A 299 3.73 2.65 -3.43
C LYS A 299 4.39 3.99 -3.07
N PHE A 300 3.99 5.05 -3.76
CA PHE A 300 4.49 6.40 -3.46
C PHE A 300 4.05 6.81 -2.05
N PRO A 301 4.97 7.35 -1.22
CA PRO A 301 4.61 7.89 0.09
C PRO A 301 3.68 9.11 -0.07
N ILE A 302 2.77 9.28 0.89
CA ILE A 302 1.81 10.38 0.90
C ILE A 302 2.51 11.70 1.29
N ASP A 303 3.42 11.62 2.27
CA ASP A 303 4.25 12.74 2.70
C ASP A 303 5.60 12.67 1.99
N ILE A 304 5.84 13.66 1.15
CA ILE A 304 6.99 13.72 0.25
C ILE A 304 7.93 14.81 0.76
N ASP A 305 8.53 14.59 1.93
CA ASP A 305 9.53 15.47 2.54
C ASP A 305 10.95 14.89 2.39
N GLU A 306 11.80 15.68 1.73
CA GLU A 306 13.26 15.73 1.56
C GLU A 306 14.17 14.48 1.53
N GLN A 307 13.75 13.28 1.98
CA GLN A 307 14.53 12.04 1.87
C GLN A 307 13.74 10.97 1.11
N TYR A 308 13.95 10.93 -0.20
CA TYR A 308 13.17 10.12 -1.12
C TYR A 308 13.79 8.73 -1.28
N SER A 309 13.12 7.72 -0.74
CA SER A 309 13.28 6.35 -1.21
C SER A 309 11.90 5.70 -1.35
N CYS A 310 11.55 5.25 -2.55
CA CYS A 310 10.38 4.39 -2.72
C CYS A 310 10.63 3.07 -2.00
N ASN A 311 9.71 2.67 -1.12
CA ASN A 311 9.87 1.49 -0.27
C ASN A 311 9.51 0.17 -1.01
N ILE A 312 9.91 0.07 -2.28
CA ILE A 312 9.81 -1.15 -3.08
C ILE A 312 11.18 -1.82 -3.07
N SER A 313 11.37 -2.77 -2.16
CA SER A 313 12.55 -3.64 -2.21
C SER A 313 12.60 -4.38 -3.56
N LYS A 314 13.79 -4.41 -4.17
CA LYS A 314 14.07 -5.16 -5.42
C LYS A 314 13.68 -6.64 -5.31
N GLN A 315 13.55 -7.19 -4.11
CA GLN A 315 13.20 -8.60 -3.93
C GLN A 315 11.69 -8.88 -3.99
N ARG A 316 10.82 -7.85 -3.93
CA ARG A 316 9.35 -7.99 -3.87
C ARG A 316 8.72 -8.36 -5.21
N ALA A 317 7.56 -9.02 -5.14
CA ALA A 317 6.69 -9.37 -6.26
C ALA A 317 6.46 -8.23 -7.26
N LEU A 318 6.12 -7.07 -6.72
CA LEU A 318 5.82 -5.86 -7.47
C LEU A 318 7.02 -5.37 -8.29
N ALA A 319 8.24 -5.50 -7.74
CA ALA A 319 9.46 -5.13 -8.45
C ALA A 319 9.66 -6.03 -9.68
N THR A 320 9.41 -7.34 -9.54
CA THR A 320 9.45 -8.28 -10.67
C THR A 320 8.37 -7.97 -11.70
N LEU A 321 7.13 -7.68 -11.27
CA LEU A 321 6.05 -7.28 -12.19
C LEU A 321 6.42 -6.03 -13.01
N ILE A 322 6.99 -5.01 -12.37
CA ILE A 322 7.44 -3.78 -13.06
C ILE A 322 8.61 -4.08 -14.01
N ARG A 323 9.53 -4.98 -13.64
CA ARG A 323 10.62 -5.43 -14.53
C ARG A 323 10.11 -6.22 -15.73
N ASP A 324 9.03 -6.98 -15.60
CA ASP A 324 8.48 -7.76 -16.71
C ASP A 324 7.59 -6.92 -17.64
N ALA A 325 7.07 -5.79 -17.14
CA ALA A 325 6.22 -4.89 -17.92
C ALA A 325 6.94 -4.35 -19.16
N LYS A 326 6.36 -4.53 -20.35
CA LYS A 326 6.84 -3.92 -21.60
C LYS A 326 6.29 -2.51 -21.82
N LEU A 327 5.09 -2.26 -21.32
CA LEU A 327 4.37 -1.00 -21.45
C LEU A 327 3.84 -0.55 -20.09
N ILE A 328 4.05 0.72 -19.76
CA ILE A 328 3.42 1.39 -18.62
C ILE A 328 2.62 2.58 -19.16
N VAL A 329 1.30 2.57 -18.96
CA VAL A 329 0.44 3.72 -19.27
C VAL A 329 0.13 4.45 -17.97
N TRP A 330 0.31 5.76 -17.93
CA TRP A 330 -0.09 6.61 -16.80
C TRP A 330 -0.97 7.76 -17.30
N ASP A 331 -2.28 7.66 -17.05
CA ASP A 331 -3.26 8.69 -17.39
C ASP A 331 -3.47 9.75 -16.29
N GLU A 332 -3.90 10.94 -16.68
CA GLU A 332 -4.04 12.13 -15.84
C GLU A 332 -2.74 12.48 -15.09
N VAL A 333 -1.59 12.32 -15.75
CA VAL A 333 -0.29 12.69 -15.16
C VAL A 333 -0.26 14.18 -14.77
N SER A 334 -1.09 15.00 -15.42
CA SER A 334 -1.24 16.43 -15.10
C SER A 334 -1.76 16.71 -13.68
N MET A 335 -2.37 15.72 -13.02
CA MET A 335 -2.80 15.82 -11.63
C MET A 335 -1.71 15.44 -10.63
N ALA A 336 -0.62 14.80 -11.07
CA ALA A 336 0.47 14.39 -10.21
C ALA A 336 1.42 15.57 -9.92
N LYS A 337 1.95 15.62 -8.69
CA LYS A 337 3.00 16.59 -8.35
C LYS A 337 4.29 16.24 -9.11
N LYS A 338 5.06 17.25 -9.49
CA LYS A 338 6.35 17.09 -10.20
C LYS A 338 7.26 16.05 -9.55
N LYS A 339 7.45 16.17 -8.23
CA LYS A 339 8.25 15.25 -7.40
C LYS A 339 7.86 13.77 -7.54
N VAL A 340 6.58 13.46 -7.76
CA VAL A 340 6.10 12.07 -7.91
C VAL A 340 6.59 11.49 -9.24
N ILE A 341 6.63 12.29 -10.29
CA ILE A 341 7.06 11.87 -11.63
C ILE A 341 8.58 11.68 -11.67
N GLU A 342 9.34 12.54 -11.01
CA GLU A 342 10.78 12.36 -10.80
C GLU A 342 11.07 11.09 -9.99
N THR A 343 10.33 10.89 -8.89
CA THR A 343 10.43 9.69 -8.05
C THR A 343 10.10 8.43 -8.85
N PHE A 344 9.13 8.49 -9.76
CA PHE A 344 8.83 7.39 -10.67
C PHE A 344 10.02 7.05 -11.57
N ASP A 345 10.64 8.04 -12.22
CA ASP A 345 11.81 7.77 -13.09
C ASP A 345 12.98 7.18 -12.29
N ILE A 346 13.27 7.72 -11.10
CA ILE A 346 14.31 7.19 -10.19
C ILE A 346 13.99 5.74 -9.80
N LEU A 347 12.74 5.45 -9.42
CA LEU A 347 12.29 4.10 -9.06
C LEU A 347 12.50 3.12 -10.21
N ILE A 348 12.08 3.47 -11.44
CA ILE A 348 12.19 2.56 -12.57
C ILE A 348 13.66 2.35 -12.96
N LYS A 349 14.50 3.39 -12.89
CA LYS A 349 15.95 3.27 -13.10
C LYS A 349 16.61 2.35 -12.08
N ASP A 350 16.27 2.49 -10.80
CA ASP A 350 16.79 1.64 -9.73
C ASP A 350 16.31 0.18 -9.87
N LEU A 351 15.04 -0.05 -10.21
CA LEU A 351 14.50 -1.40 -10.41
C LEU A 351 15.11 -2.14 -11.60
N MET A 352 15.54 -1.40 -12.62
CA MET A 352 16.10 -1.92 -13.87
C MET A 352 17.63 -1.91 -13.90
N ASP A 353 18.29 -1.40 -12.85
CA ASP A 353 19.73 -1.21 -12.76
C ASP A 353 20.32 -0.50 -14.00
N THR A 354 19.63 0.53 -14.50
CA THR A 354 20.05 1.30 -15.68
C THR A 354 19.74 2.79 -15.55
N ASN A 355 20.64 3.63 -16.07
CA ASN A 355 20.47 5.08 -16.12
C ASN A 355 19.68 5.55 -17.36
N ALA A 356 19.22 4.63 -18.21
CA ALA A 356 18.40 4.97 -19.37
C ALA A 356 17.07 5.63 -18.93
N LEU A 357 16.52 6.50 -19.79
CA LEU A 357 15.23 7.15 -19.56
C LEU A 357 14.15 6.09 -19.25
N SER A 358 13.42 6.27 -18.14
CA SER A 358 12.41 5.34 -17.65
C SER A 358 12.90 3.89 -17.53
N GLY A 359 14.15 3.70 -17.10
CA GLY A 359 14.80 2.40 -16.91
C GLY A 359 14.77 1.50 -18.15
N GLY A 360 14.77 2.10 -19.35
CA GLY A 360 14.74 1.33 -20.60
C GLY A 360 13.34 0.87 -21.05
N LYS A 361 12.27 1.26 -20.34
CA LYS A 361 10.88 0.87 -20.64
C LYS A 361 10.23 1.79 -21.67
N VAL A 362 9.07 1.33 -22.19
CA VAL A 362 8.14 2.20 -22.92
C VAL A 362 7.08 2.71 -21.95
N VAL A 363 7.06 4.01 -21.72
CA VAL A 363 6.11 4.69 -20.84
C VAL A 363 5.26 5.66 -21.66
N VAL A 364 3.95 5.62 -21.47
CA VAL A 364 2.99 6.49 -22.14
C VAL A 364 2.26 7.31 -21.09
N PHE A 365 2.52 8.60 -21.07
CA PHE A 365 1.84 9.56 -20.21
C PHE A 365 0.63 10.15 -20.92
N GLY A 366 -0.47 10.28 -20.18
CA GLY A 366 -1.72 10.87 -20.64
C GLY A 366 -2.07 12.11 -19.85
N GLY A 367 -2.46 13.18 -20.54
CA GLY A 367 -2.85 14.42 -19.88
C GLY A 367 -3.48 15.42 -20.83
N TRP A 368 -3.76 16.61 -20.32
CA TRP A 368 -4.08 17.76 -21.15
C TRP A 368 -3.12 18.89 -20.80
N LEU A 369 -2.29 19.30 -21.76
CA LEU A 369 -1.23 20.28 -21.58
C LEU A 369 -1.75 21.66 -21.12
N GLU A 370 -2.98 22.06 -21.44
CA GLU A 370 -3.51 23.37 -20.99
C GLU A 370 -3.77 23.43 -19.49
N VAL A 371 -4.15 22.32 -18.84
CA VAL A 371 -4.28 22.24 -17.37
C VAL A 371 -2.91 22.43 -16.70
N LEU A 372 -1.83 22.06 -17.39
CA LEU A 372 -0.45 22.29 -16.94
C LEU A 372 0.01 23.74 -17.12
N HIS A 373 -0.51 24.46 -18.11
CA HIS A 373 -0.12 25.84 -18.43
C HIS A 373 -0.98 26.92 -17.74
N SER A 374 -2.25 26.65 -17.43
CA SER A 374 -3.20 27.63 -16.89
C SER A 374 -2.92 28.06 -15.43
N ARG A 375 -1.98 27.39 -14.76
CA ARG A 375 -1.51 27.74 -13.41
C ARG A 375 -0.50 28.89 -13.38
N ARG A 376 -0.41 29.71 -14.44
CA ARG A 376 0.56 30.83 -14.53
C ARG A 376 0.17 32.09 -13.76
N ASN A 377 -1.09 32.29 -13.39
CA ASN A 377 -1.56 33.54 -12.79
C ASN A 377 -2.10 33.34 -11.37
N ASN A 378 -1.21 33.24 -10.39
CA ASN A 378 -1.29 33.95 -9.11
C ASN A 378 -0.14 33.51 -8.18
N SER A 379 0.68 34.49 -7.77
CA SER A 379 1.59 34.51 -6.62
C SER A 379 2.48 33.27 -6.39
N ASN A 380 3.79 33.38 -6.67
CA ASN A 380 5.01 32.75 -6.06
C ASN A 380 5.03 31.32 -5.46
N VAL A 381 3.93 30.58 -5.42
CA VAL A 381 3.79 29.19 -4.93
C VAL A 381 3.55 28.23 -6.11
N VAL A 382 3.35 28.76 -7.32
CA VAL A 382 2.84 27.97 -8.46
C VAL A 382 3.94 27.64 -9.51
N ALA A 383 5.14 28.20 -9.37
CA ALA A 383 6.26 27.88 -10.26
C ALA A 383 6.80 26.43 -10.06
N GLU A 384 6.59 25.82 -8.89
CA GLU A 384 7.13 24.49 -8.54
C GLU A 384 6.39 23.30 -9.18
N ASN A 385 5.20 23.51 -9.76
CA ASN A 385 4.34 22.43 -10.27
C ASN A 385 4.31 22.30 -11.79
N THR A 386 5.19 23.00 -12.52
CA THR A 386 5.17 22.99 -13.98
C THR A 386 6.06 21.88 -14.52
N LEU A 387 5.48 20.89 -15.19
CA LEU A 387 6.18 19.74 -15.77
C LEU A 387 7.17 20.10 -16.90
N HIS A 388 7.01 21.26 -17.55
CA HIS A 388 7.83 21.66 -18.71
C HIS A 388 9.26 22.11 -18.41
N THR A 389 9.63 22.35 -17.14
CA THR A 389 10.98 22.82 -16.81
C THR A 389 12.00 21.69 -16.72
N ASP A 390 11.58 20.43 -16.83
CA ASP A 390 12.45 19.28 -16.60
C ASP A 390 13.06 18.67 -17.87
N SER A 391 14.31 18.22 -17.74
CA SER A 391 15.02 17.38 -18.71
C SER A 391 14.24 16.09 -19.02
N PHE A 392 13.50 15.55 -18.05
CA PHE A 392 12.69 14.35 -18.22
C PHE A 392 11.52 14.54 -19.19
N VAL A 393 10.86 15.71 -19.16
CA VAL A 393 9.71 16.02 -20.03
C VAL A 393 10.19 16.46 -21.42
N LYS A 394 11.31 17.17 -21.53
CA LYS A 394 11.93 17.52 -22.83
C LYS A 394 12.36 16.30 -23.66
N ASN A 395 12.64 15.18 -23.01
CA ASN A 395 13.08 13.95 -23.69
C ASN A 395 11.90 13.04 -24.12
N GLN A 396 10.65 13.48 -23.96
CA GLN A 396 9.46 12.74 -24.36
C GLN A 396 9.04 13.10 -25.78
N LYS A 397 8.57 12.11 -26.54
CA LYS A 397 7.92 12.38 -27.84
C LYS A 397 6.45 12.71 -27.61
N GLU A 398 6.09 13.96 -27.87
CA GLU A 398 4.71 14.44 -27.81
C GLU A 398 3.92 13.94 -29.04
N LEU A 399 2.70 13.47 -28.80
CA LEU A 399 1.74 13.01 -29.80
C LEU A 399 0.39 13.65 -29.48
N GLU A 400 -0.07 14.54 -30.36
CA GLU A 400 -1.26 15.35 -30.13
C GLU A 400 -2.50 14.73 -30.81
N LEU A 401 -3.61 14.65 -30.07
CA LEU A 401 -4.91 14.20 -30.55
C LEU A 401 -5.86 15.40 -30.64
N TYR A 402 -6.18 15.82 -31.86
CA TYR A 402 -7.01 17.00 -32.09
C TYR A 402 -8.51 16.70 -32.27
N TYR A 403 -8.87 15.49 -32.70
CA TYR A 403 -10.24 15.17 -33.08
C TYR A 403 -11.10 14.78 -31.87
N ASN A 404 -12.09 15.60 -31.52
CA ASN A 404 -13.02 15.32 -30.42
C ASN A 404 -14.15 14.39 -30.87
N THR A 405 -14.07 13.13 -30.45
CA THR A 405 -15.07 12.09 -30.75
C THR A 405 -16.35 12.19 -29.89
N ARG A 406 -16.34 12.97 -28.81
CA ARG A 406 -17.49 13.12 -27.90
C ARG A 406 -18.39 14.29 -28.27
N LEU A 407 -17.86 15.29 -28.99
CA LEU A 407 -18.56 16.50 -29.40
C LEU A 407 -18.72 16.53 -30.92
N LEU A 408 -19.68 15.77 -31.45
CA LEU A 408 -20.01 15.75 -32.88
C LEU A 408 -21.02 16.84 -33.30
N ILE A 409 -21.46 17.70 -32.37
CA ILE A 409 -22.46 18.75 -32.64
C ILE A 409 -21.75 20.11 -32.76
N ARG A 410 -21.67 20.64 -33.99
CA ARG A 410 -20.99 21.89 -34.39
C ARG A 410 -21.30 23.11 -33.50
N ARG A 411 -22.53 23.21 -32.98
CA ARG A 411 -22.97 24.29 -32.05
C ARG A 411 -22.36 24.18 -30.65
N PHE A 412 -22.10 22.96 -30.15
CA PHE A 412 -21.56 22.75 -28.82
C PHE A 412 -20.03 22.92 -28.79
N CYS A 413 -19.34 22.54 -29.88
CA CYS A 413 -17.90 22.82 -30.04
C CYS A 413 -17.63 24.33 -29.96
N ASN A 414 -18.32 25.13 -30.75
CA ASN A 414 -18.17 26.60 -30.72
C ASN A 414 -18.53 27.21 -29.35
N PHE A 415 -19.44 26.59 -28.58
CA PHE A 415 -19.80 27.03 -27.24
C PHE A 415 -18.70 26.70 -26.21
N VAL A 416 -18.16 25.48 -26.23
CA VAL A 416 -17.02 25.08 -25.39
C VAL A 416 -15.79 25.91 -25.75
N ASP A 417 -15.54 26.15 -27.04
CA ASP A 417 -14.47 27.02 -27.53
C ASP A 417 -14.66 28.48 -27.08
N SER A 418 -15.90 28.98 -27.06
CA SER A 418 -16.23 30.32 -26.53
C SER A 418 -16.04 30.43 -25.02
N CYS A 419 -16.37 29.36 -24.27
CA CYS A 419 -16.12 29.28 -22.83
C CYS A 419 -14.63 29.22 -22.52
N LEU A 420 -13.85 28.44 -23.29
CA LEU A 420 -12.40 28.36 -23.17
C LEU A 420 -11.73 29.68 -23.60
N SER A 421 -12.20 30.34 -24.67
CA SER A 421 -11.66 31.62 -25.13
C SER A 421 -11.90 32.77 -24.16
N LYS A 422 -13.06 32.78 -23.47
CA LYS A 422 -13.40 33.81 -22.46
C LYS A 422 -12.60 33.66 -21.17
N SER A 423 -11.97 32.50 -20.93
CA SER A 423 -11.19 32.22 -19.72
C SER A 423 -9.70 32.61 -19.80
N GLY A 424 -9.28 33.29 -20.88
CA GLY A 424 -7.91 33.84 -21.02
C GLY A 424 -6.84 32.82 -21.46
N LEU A 425 -7.25 31.64 -21.92
CA LEU A 425 -6.40 30.49 -22.29
C LEU A 425 -5.86 30.53 -23.73
N GLN A 426 -5.54 31.69 -24.31
CA GLN A 426 -4.90 31.74 -25.63
C GLN A 426 -3.38 31.81 -25.54
N THR A 427 -2.68 30.74 -25.94
CA THR A 427 -1.43 30.89 -26.73
C THR A 427 -1.21 29.72 -27.70
N LYS A 428 -0.70 30.06 -28.90
CA LYS A 428 -0.35 29.23 -30.08
C LYS A 428 -1.44 28.42 -30.80
N ALA A 429 -2.44 27.85 -30.12
CA ALA A 429 -3.51 27.08 -30.78
C ALA A 429 -4.38 27.92 -31.76
N GLY A 430 -4.52 29.23 -31.52
CA GLY A 430 -5.32 30.12 -32.38
C GLY A 430 -4.76 30.36 -33.79
N LYS A 431 -3.46 30.07 -34.02
CA LYS A 431 -2.86 30.16 -35.36
C LYS A 431 -2.94 28.84 -36.14
N ASP A 432 -2.90 27.71 -35.44
CA ASP A 432 -2.94 26.39 -36.07
C ASP A 432 -4.35 25.80 -36.18
N LEU A 433 -5.33 26.21 -35.35
CA LEU A 433 -6.74 25.81 -35.53
C LEU A 433 -7.47 26.55 -36.66
N LYS A 434 -6.99 27.73 -37.11
CA LYS A 434 -7.51 28.32 -38.37
C LYS A 434 -7.32 27.35 -39.54
N ARG A 435 -6.24 26.55 -39.56
CA ARG A 435 -6.02 25.53 -40.59
C ARG A 435 -7.00 24.35 -40.52
N SER A 436 -7.54 24.02 -39.33
CA SER A 436 -8.55 22.95 -39.19
C SER A 436 -9.91 23.36 -39.71
N THR A 437 -10.30 24.63 -39.58
CA THR A 437 -11.54 25.14 -40.18
C THR A 437 -11.44 25.17 -41.70
N TYR A 438 -10.29 25.55 -42.27
CA TYR A 438 -10.05 25.49 -43.72
C TYR A 438 -10.07 24.06 -44.31
N LEU A 439 -9.76 23.02 -43.53
CA LEU A 439 -9.80 21.63 -44.00
C LEU A 439 -11.22 21.02 -44.00
N CYS A 440 -12.15 21.56 -43.22
CA CYS A 440 -13.57 21.21 -43.36
C CYS A 440 -14.19 21.84 -44.62
N ASP A 441 -13.74 23.03 -45.02
CA ASP A 441 -14.28 23.73 -46.21
C ASP A 441 -13.89 23.04 -47.55
N VAL A 442 -12.81 22.24 -47.58
CA VAL A 442 -12.40 21.50 -48.80
C VAL A 442 -13.16 20.18 -48.95
N ALA A 443 -13.69 19.61 -47.86
CA ALA A 443 -14.44 18.35 -47.91
C ALA A 443 -15.93 18.54 -48.27
N ASP A 444 -16.52 19.71 -47.94
CA ASP A 444 -17.93 20.02 -48.24
C ASP A 444 -18.17 20.56 -49.67
N HIS A 445 -17.12 20.70 -50.50
CA HIS A 445 -17.24 21.18 -51.90
C HIS A 445 -17.06 20.10 -52.98
N ASN A 446 -16.99 18.81 -52.61
CA ASN A 446 -16.92 17.70 -53.58
C ASN A 446 -17.88 16.53 -53.25
N SER A 447 -19.03 16.83 -52.64
CA SER A 447 -20.13 15.86 -52.47
C SER A 447 -21.47 16.46 -52.89
#